data_AF-A0A1C6B1V5-F1
#
_entry.id   AF-A0A1C6B1V5-F1
#
_cell.length_a   1.000
_cell.length_b   1.000
_cell.length_c   1.000
_cell.angle_alpha   90.00
_cell.angle_beta   90.00
_cell.angle_gamma   90.00
#
_symmetry.space_group_name_H-M   'P 1'
#
loop_
_entity.id
_entity.type
_entity.pdbx_description
1 polymer ?
#
loop_
_entity_poly.entity_id
_entity_poly.type
_entity_poly.pdbx_seq_one_letter_code
_entity_poly.pdbx_strand_id
1 'polypeptide(L)'
;MKYQSFIMRVLCLLLIVGAVLGYNSMQKKDSDTEKDQQIASLTTRVEALEKQQDEILSALEEAAKAQEEAKKKAEEEAKNQKAQTEEAASGDASEDAKKDDKNTDETEAEDASSEEESEDLVYKNGTYTGDGQGFGGNIQVQVTLENDTITDIQVVSAPGEDSAYLSQGQGVISTILAAQSTDVDTISGATFSSTGIINAVNDALGKAENQ
;
A
#
# COMPACT_ATOMS: atom_id res chain seq x y z
N MET A 1 34.75 -42.73 -42.26
CA MET A 1 34.64 -41.29 -41.94
C MET A 1 33.20 -40.82 -41.66
N LYS A 2 32.15 -41.33 -42.34
CA LYS A 2 30.75 -40.87 -42.14
C LYS A 2 30.20 -41.03 -40.71
N TYR A 3 30.59 -42.09 -40.00
CA TYR A 3 30.16 -42.33 -38.60
C TYR A 3 30.77 -41.36 -37.59
N GLN A 4 31.99 -40.86 -37.84
CA GLN A 4 32.66 -39.93 -36.91
C GLN A 4 31.97 -38.57 -36.88
N SER A 5 31.53 -38.06 -38.03
CA SER A 5 30.75 -36.81 -38.10
C SER A 5 29.36 -36.95 -37.48
N PHE A 6 28.74 -38.13 -37.57
CA PHE A 6 27.44 -38.40 -36.93
C PHE A 6 27.57 -38.46 -35.41
N ILE A 7 28.57 -39.16 -34.88
CA ILE A 7 28.84 -39.27 -33.44
C ILE A 7 29.16 -37.89 -32.84
N MET A 8 29.98 -37.07 -33.51
CA MET A 8 30.28 -35.71 -33.06
C MET A 8 29.02 -34.85 -32.96
N ARG A 9 28.10 -34.95 -33.94
CA ARG A 9 26.83 -34.21 -33.92
C ARG A 9 25.89 -34.67 -32.81
N VAL A 10 25.82 -35.97 -32.54
CA VAL A 10 25.03 -36.51 -31.42
C VAL A 10 25.60 -36.07 -30.07
N LEU A 11 26.93 -36.09 -29.91
CA LEU A 11 27.58 -35.59 -28.70
C LEU A 11 27.36 -34.08 -28.50
N CYS A 12 27.46 -33.28 -29.56
CA CYS A 12 27.14 -31.85 -29.49
C CYS A 12 25.68 -31.61 -29.08
N LEU A 13 24.72 -32.36 -29.63
CA LEU A 13 23.31 -32.24 -29.23
C LEU A 13 23.09 -32.61 -27.76
N LEU A 14 23.73 -33.67 -27.27
CA LEU A 14 23.63 -34.06 -25.86
C LEU A 14 24.24 -33.00 -24.93
N LEU A 15 25.35 -32.37 -25.31
CA LEU A 15 25.94 -31.28 -24.54
C LEU A 15 25.02 -30.05 -24.50
N ILE A 16 24.40 -29.66 -25.61
CA ILE A 16 23.48 -28.53 -25.66
C ILE A 16 22.25 -28.80 -24.80
N VAL A 17 21.65 -29.99 -24.91
CA VAL A 17 20.49 -30.37 -24.08
C VAL A 17 20.85 -30.40 -22.60
N GLY A 18 22.03 -30.94 -22.24
CA GLY A 18 22.53 -30.92 -20.87
C GLY A 18 22.74 -29.51 -20.33
N ALA A 19 23.29 -28.60 -21.13
CA ALA A 19 23.48 -27.20 -20.76
C ALA A 19 22.14 -26.48 -20.54
N VAL A 20 21.14 -26.70 -21.42
CA VAL A 20 19.81 -26.10 -21.29
C VAL A 20 19.07 -26.62 -20.05
N LEU A 21 19.10 -27.94 -19.82
CA LEU A 21 18.48 -28.53 -18.63
C LEU A 21 19.18 -28.07 -17.34
N GLY A 22 20.52 -27.99 -17.34
CA GLY A 22 21.31 -27.46 -16.23
C GLY A 22 20.98 -26.00 -15.93
N TYR A 23 20.95 -25.15 -16.96
CA TYR A 23 20.60 -23.74 -16.82
C TYR A 23 19.17 -23.54 -16.28
N ASN A 24 18.19 -24.27 -16.84
CA ASN A 24 16.80 -24.19 -16.38
C ASN A 24 16.63 -24.71 -14.93
N SER A 25 17.39 -25.73 -14.53
CA SER A 25 17.37 -26.24 -13.15
C SER A 25 18.06 -25.27 -12.18
N MET A 26 19.12 -24.57 -12.59
CA MET A 26 19.81 -23.58 -11.76
C MET A 26 18.94 -22.35 -11.52
N GLN A 27 18.34 -21.79 -12.58
CA GLN A 27 17.43 -20.64 -12.50
C GLN A 27 16.25 -20.88 -11.57
N LYS A 28 15.66 -22.09 -11.57
CA LYS A 28 14.60 -22.43 -10.62
C LYS A 28 15.09 -22.44 -9.18
N LYS A 29 16.28 -22.98 -8.93
CA LYS A 29 16.84 -23.08 -7.58
C LYS A 29 17.16 -21.72 -6.97
N ASP A 30 17.67 -20.80 -7.78
CA ASP A 30 17.94 -19.43 -7.34
C ASP A 30 16.62 -18.72 -6.99
N SER A 31 15.59 -18.84 -7.84
CA SER A 31 14.26 -18.27 -7.58
C SER A 31 13.58 -18.85 -6.32
N ASP A 32 13.67 -20.16 -6.12
CA ASP A 32 13.07 -20.82 -4.94
C ASP A 32 13.79 -20.40 -3.65
N THR A 33 15.12 -20.24 -3.70
CA THR A 33 15.92 -19.78 -2.55
C THR A 33 15.58 -18.35 -2.14
N GLU A 34 15.40 -17.43 -3.10
CA GLU A 34 15.00 -16.06 -2.80
C GLU A 34 13.59 -15.98 -2.21
N LYS A 35 12.65 -16.79 -2.72
CA LYS A 35 11.30 -16.89 -2.16
C LYS A 35 11.32 -17.44 -0.73
N ASP A 36 12.11 -18.48 -0.47
CA ASP A 36 12.25 -19.07 0.86
C ASP A 36 12.81 -18.06 1.87
N GLN A 37 13.79 -17.24 1.46
CA GLN A 37 14.34 -16.16 2.28
C GLN A 37 13.30 -15.06 2.55
N GLN A 38 12.52 -14.68 1.54
CA GLN A 38 11.44 -13.71 1.71
C GLN A 38 10.39 -14.24 2.68
N ILE A 39 9.92 -15.48 2.50
CA ILE A 39 8.94 -16.13 3.38
C ILE A 39 9.45 -16.12 4.83
N ALA A 40 10.69 -16.53 5.07
CA ALA A 40 11.27 -16.52 6.43
C ALA A 40 11.29 -15.11 7.04
N SER A 41 11.68 -14.09 6.26
CA SER A 41 11.71 -12.71 6.74
C SER A 41 10.30 -12.14 7.02
N LEU A 42 9.31 -12.52 6.21
CA LEU A 42 7.92 -12.13 6.39
C LEU A 42 7.34 -12.79 7.64
N THR A 43 7.57 -14.09 7.86
CA THR A 43 7.13 -14.79 9.07
C THR A 43 7.69 -14.15 10.33
N THR A 44 8.99 -13.84 10.37
CA THR A 44 9.59 -13.15 11.53
C THR A 44 8.98 -11.76 11.75
N ARG A 45 8.69 -11.02 10.67
CA ARG A 45 8.05 -9.70 10.77
C ARG A 45 6.62 -9.81 11.29
N VAL A 46 5.85 -10.81 10.86
CA VAL A 46 4.49 -11.07 11.34
C VAL A 46 4.51 -11.43 12.83
N GLU A 47 5.37 -12.35 13.26
CA GLU A 47 5.52 -12.71 14.68
C GLU A 47 5.90 -11.50 15.55
N ALA A 48 6.77 -10.61 15.04
CA ALA A 48 7.13 -9.38 15.73
C ALA A 48 5.94 -8.40 15.84
N LEU A 49 5.13 -8.27 14.79
CA LEU A 49 3.95 -7.41 14.79
C LEU A 49 2.84 -7.95 15.72
N GLU A 50 2.62 -9.26 15.72
CA GLU A 50 1.68 -9.91 16.66
C GLU A 50 2.10 -9.63 18.10
N LYS A 51 3.39 -9.77 18.42
CA LYS A 51 3.91 -9.41 19.74
C LYS A 51 3.72 -7.93 20.08
N GLN A 52 3.91 -7.03 19.12
CA GLN A 52 3.65 -5.60 19.33
C GLN A 52 2.16 -5.32 19.60
N GLN A 53 1.25 -6.01 18.90
CA GLN A 53 -0.19 -5.88 19.16
C GLN A 53 -0.57 -6.39 20.55
N ASP A 54 -0.01 -7.51 21.00
CA ASP A 54 -0.25 -8.05 22.35
C ASP A 54 0.24 -7.09 23.45
N GLU A 55 1.42 -6.49 23.27
CA GLU A 55 1.95 -5.49 24.19
C GLU A 55 1.08 -4.23 24.23
N ILE A 56 0.59 -3.76 23.08
CA ILE A 56 -0.32 -2.61 22.99
C ILE A 56 -1.67 -2.93 23.65
N LEU A 57 -2.21 -4.13 23.44
CA LEU A 57 -3.49 -4.55 24.01
C LEU A 57 -3.42 -4.64 25.55
N SER A 58 -2.32 -5.20 26.07
CA SER A 58 -2.06 -5.20 27.51
C SER A 58 -1.94 -3.78 28.08
N ALA A 59 -1.21 -2.89 27.41
CA ALA A 59 -1.05 -1.50 27.85
C ALA A 59 -2.38 -0.72 27.79
N LEU A 60 -3.21 -0.98 26.79
CA LEU A 60 -4.53 -0.37 26.65
C LEU A 60 -5.49 -0.84 27.74
N GLU A 61 -5.48 -2.13 28.09
CA GLU A 61 -6.30 -2.68 29.18
C GLU A 61 -5.88 -2.10 30.54
N GLU A 62 -4.57 -1.97 30.79
CA GLU A 62 -4.06 -1.30 31.99
C GLU A 62 -4.46 0.19 32.03
N ALA A 63 -4.37 0.89 30.89
CA ALA A 63 -4.80 2.28 30.78
C ALA A 63 -6.32 2.45 31.00
N ALA A 64 -7.13 1.53 30.47
CA ALA A 64 -8.58 1.53 30.65
C ALA A 64 -8.97 1.29 32.12
N LYS A 65 -8.32 0.33 32.81
CA LYS A 65 -8.52 0.11 34.26
C LYS A 65 -8.14 1.34 35.08
N ALA A 66 -7.02 2.00 34.75
CA ALA A 66 -6.61 3.22 35.42
C ALA A 66 -7.62 4.39 35.21
N GLN A 67 -8.20 4.50 34.00
CA GLN A 67 -9.25 5.48 33.72
C GLN A 67 -10.57 5.15 34.44
N GLU A 68 -10.95 3.88 34.55
CA GLU A 68 -12.13 3.45 35.29
C GLU A 68 -11.99 3.72 36.80
N GLU A 69 -10.82 3.44 37.38
CA GLU A 69 -10.51 3.78 38.78
C GLU A 69 -10.47 5.29 39.02
N ALA A 70 -9.94 6.07 38.08
CA ALA A 70 -9.96 7.54 38.14
C ALA A 70 -11.39 8.10 38.04
N LYS A 71 -12.25 7.51 37.19
CA LYS A 71 -13.66 7.90 37.06
C LYS A 71 -14.47 7.54 38.31
N LYS A 72 -14.23 6.38 38.93
CA LYS A 72 -14.85 5.98 40.21
C LYS A 72 -14.44 6.92 41.37
N LYS A 73 -13.18 7.36 41.41
CA LYS A 73 -12.70 8.36 42.38
C LYS A 73 -13.31 9.74 42.14
N ALA A 74 -13.48 10.14 40.87
CA ALA A 74 -14.15 11.40 40.52
C ALA A 74 -15.66 11.39 40.85
N GLU A 75 -16.33 10.24 40.75
CA GLU A 75 -17.74 10.07 41.15
C GLU A 75 -17.94 10.04 42.68
N GLU A 76 -16.96 9.56 43.46
CA GLU A 76 -17.00 9.62 44.94
C GLU A 76 -16.76 11.04 45.47
N GLU A 77 -15.90 11.84 44.84
CA GLU A 77 -15.66 13.24 45.23
C GLU A 77 -16.85 14.17 44.90
N ALA A 78 -17.67 13.83 43.90
CA ALA A 78 -18.89 14.56 43.56
C ALA A 78 -20.05 14.35 44.55
N LYS A 79 -19.98 13.36 45.45
CA LYS A 79 -21.06 13.05 46.42
C LYS A 79 -20.96 13.79 47.76
N ASN A 80 -19.91 14.57 48.02
CA ASN A 80 -19.70 15.20 49.34
C ASN A 80 -19.92 16.73 49.39
N GLN A 81 -20.59 17.32 48.39
CA GLN A 81 -21.05 18.72 48.45
C GLN A 81 -22.49 18.87 47.96
N LYS A 82 -23.47 18.43 48.76
CA LYS A 82 -24.79 19.10 48.83
C LYS A 82 -25.61 18.67 50.05
N ALA A 83 -25.42 19.37 51.17
CA ALA A 83 -26.45 19.52 52.19
C ALA A 83 -26.48 21.01 52.62
N GLN A 84 -27.69 21.60 52.61
CA GLN A 84 -28.08 22.99 52.94
C GLN A 84 -27.88 23.99 51.78
N THR A 85 -28.88 24.71 51.23
CA THR A 85 -30.20 25.18 51.75
C THR A 85 -31.16 25.49 50.58
N GLU A 86 -32.48 25.37 50.84
CA GLU A 86 -33.66 25.82 50.07
C GLU A 86 -33.59 27.35 49.75
N GLU A 87 -34.29 27.99 48.81
CA GLU A 87 -35.69 27.90 48.39
C GLU A 87 -35.95 28.81 47.16
N ALA A 88 -37.03 28.51 46.42
CA ALA A 88 -37.84 29.38 45.53
C ALA A 88 -37.79 29.15 44.00
N ALA A 89 -38.76 28.31 43.56
CA ALA A 89 -39.73 28.49 42.45
C ALA A 89 -39.19 28.66 41.00
N SER A 90 -39.75 28.06 39.93
CA SER A 90 -41.08 27.50 39.70
C SER A 90 -41.11 26.84 38.29
N GLY A 91 -41.71 25.64 38.17
CA GLY A 91 -42.36 25.07 36.97
C GLY A 91 -41.45 24.65 35.81
N ASP A 92 -41.76 23.67 34.96
CA ASP A 92 -42.85 22.71 34.81
C ASP A 92 -42.45 21.81 33.61
N ALA A 93 -42.90 20.54 33.60
CA ALA A 93 -42.95 19.55 32.51
C ALA A 93 -41.70 19.38 31.59
N SER A 94 -40.87 18.34 31.76
CA SER A 94 -41.08 16.94 31.32
C SER A 94 -41.30 16.79 29.81
N GLU A 95 -40.26 16.34 29.11
CA GLU A 95 -40.40 15.62 27.85
C GLU A 95 -39.62 14.29 27.91
N ASP A 96 -40.21 13.32 27.24
CA ASP A 96 -40.28 11.90 27.52
C ASP A 96 -39.17 11.07 26.83
N ALA A 97 -39.04 9.85 27.35
CA ALA A 97 -38.35 8.64 26.88
C ALA A 97 -38.04 8.53 25.36
N LYS A 98 -37.01 7.79 24.92
CA LYS A 98 -36.85 6.33 25.07
C LYS A 98 -35.54 5.93 24.33
N LYS A 99 -34.57 5.24 24.94
CA LYS A 99 -34.43 3.79 25.19
C LYS A 99 -34.20 2.92 23.94
N ASP A 100 -33.07 2.19 24.02
CA ASP A 100 -32.79 0.83 23.50
C ASP A 100 -32.56 0.71 21.97
N ASP A 101 -31.67 -0.12 21.42
CA ASP A 101 -30.88 -1.24 21.91
C ASP A 101 -29.82 -1.64 20.86
N LYS A 102 -28.77 -2.35 21.31
CA LYS A 102 -27.98 -3.43 20.65
C LYS A 102 -27.35 -3.25 19.25
N ASN A 103 -26.27 -3.92 18.87
CA ASN A 103 -25.17 -4.72 19.46
C ASN A 103 -24.52 -5.43 18.27
N THR A 104 -23.30 -5.90 18.49
CA THR A 104 -22.61 -7.01 17.83
C THR A 104 -21.88 -6.68 16.52
N ASP A 105 -20.56 -6.57 16.66
CA ASP A 105 -19.57 -6.59 15.59
C ASP A 105 -18.71 -7.85 15.78
N GLU A 106 -18.62 -8.65 14.72
CA GLU A 106 -17.63 -9.72 14.51
C GLU A 106 -17.16 -9.63 13.04
N THR A 107 -15.86 -9.42 12.86
CA THR A 107 -14.95 -10.13 11.93
C THR A 107 -14.82 -9.69 10.45
N GLU A 108 -13.54 -9.43 10.11
CA GLU A 108 -12.80 -9.56 8.83
C GLU A 108 -13.05 -8.65 7.60
N ALA A 109 -11.92 -8.02 7.21
CA ALA A 109 -11.35 -7.85 5.87
C ALA A 109 -12.13 -7.16 4.73
N GLU A 110 -11.33 -6.34 4.03
CA GLU A 110 -11.49 -5.77 2.69
C GLU A 110 -12.18 -4.41 2.55
N ASP A 111 -11.48 -3.59 1.77
CA ASP A 111 -12.00 -2.50 0.97
C ASP A 111 -12.63 -1.31 1.72
N ALA A 112 -11.77 -0.37 2.12
CA ALA A 112 -12.20 0.99 2.46
C ALA A 112 -12.03 1.89 1.23
N SER A 113 -12.87 1.63 0.22
CA SER A 113 -13.42 2.71 -0.58
C SER A 113 -14.12 3.68 0.36
N SER A 114 -13.58 4.89 0.48
CA SER A 114 -14.28 6.02 1.06
C SER A 114 -14.46 7.05 -0.06
N GLU A 115 -15.46 6.80 -0.89
CA GLU A 115 -16.16 7.87 -1.59
C GLU A 115 -17.03 8.64 -0.58
N GLU A 116 -17.28 9.91 -0.90
CA GLU A 116 -18.13 10.89 -0.21
C GLU A 116 -17.46 11.88 0.77
N GLU A 117 -16.56 12.71 0.23
CA GLU A 117 -16.79 14.18 0.24
C GLU A 117 -16.58 14.68 -1.19
N SER A 118 -17.69 14.83 -1.93
CA SER A 118 -17.75 15.48 -3.24
C SER A 118 -17.65 17.01 -3.05
N GLU A 119 -16.48 17.45 -2.65
CA GLU A 119 -16.00 18.79 -2.97
C GLU A 119 -15.63 18.83 -4.47
N ASP A 120 -15.57 20.02 -5.08
CA ASP A 120 -15.31 20.29 -6.50
C ASP A 120 -13.86 19.92 -6.91
N LEU A 121 -13.53 18.62 -6.83
CA LEU A 121 -12.22 18.04 -7.13
C LEU A 121 -12.11 17.73 -8.62
N VAL A 122 -10.94 18.05 -9.19
CA VAL A 122 -10.56 17.73 -10.57
C VAL A 122 -10.40 16.22 -10.75
N TYR A 123 -9.86 15.55 -9.75
CA TYR A 123 -9.61 14.12 -9.74
C TYR A 123 -10.36 13.44 -8.61
N LYS A 124 -10.84 12.24 -8.92
CA LYS A 124 -11.36 11.32 -7.92
C LYS A 124 -10.22 10.81 -7.06
N ASN A 125 -10.46 10.73 -5.75
CA ASN A 125 -9.52 10.12 -4.82
C ASN A 125 -9.37 8.62 -5.10
N GLY A 126 -8.19 8.09 -4.83
CA GLY A 126 -7.92 6.65 -4.94
C GLY A 126 -6.63 6.35 -5.68
N THR A 127 -6.49 5.09 -6.07
CA THR A 127 -5.28 4.57 -6.71
C THR A 127 -5.57 4.14 -8.14
N TYR A 128 -4.82 4.70 -9.09
CA TYR A 128 -5.03 4.52 -10.51
C TYR A 128 -3.77 3.97 -11.16
N THR A 129 -3.95 2.97 -12.02
CA THR A 129 -2.86 2.39 -12.80
C THR A 129 -2.87 2.95 -14.20
N GLY A 130 -1.71 3.41 -14.67
CA GLY A 130 -1.51 3.90 -16.03
C GLY A 130 -0.36 3.22 -16.74
N ASP A 131 -0.39 3.28 -18.07
CA ASP A 131 0.54 2.61 -18.96
C ASP A 131 1.25 3.61 -19.87
N GLY A 132 2.55 3.41 -20.10
CA GLY A 132 3.36 4.31 -20.91
C GLY A 132 4.52 3.59 -21.59
N GLN A 133 4.76 3.91 -22.86
CA GLN A 133 5.81 3.28 -23.63
C GLN A 133 7.19 3.87 -23.27
N GLY A 134 8.05 3.04 -22.67
CA GLY A 134 9.45 3.32 -22.37
C GLY A 134 10.41 2.91 -23.49
N PHE A 135 11.69 2.79 -23.16
CA PHE A 135 12.76 2.43 -24.10
C PHE A 135 12.64 1.00 -24.65
N GLY A 136 12.42 0.04 -23.76
CA GLY A 136 12.39 -1.40 -24.03
C GLY A 136 10.98 -2.01 -23.96
N GLY A 137 9.97 -1.26 -23.51
CA GLY A 137 8.60 -1.77 -23.52
C GLY A 137 7.61 -0.90 -22.77
N ASN A 138 6.42 -1.46 -22.54
CA ASN A 138 5.41 -0.84 -21.70
C ASN A 138 5.91 -0.77 -20.25
N ILE A 139 5.75 0.41 -19.63
CA ILE A 139 5.96 0.67 -18.22
C ILE A 139 4.58 0.93 -17.62
N GLN A 140 4.27 0.22 -16.55
CA GLN A 140 3.04 0.38 -15.78
C GLN A 140 3.36 1.06 -14.46
N VAL A 141 2.60 2.12 -14.16
CA VAL A 141 2.75 2.95 -12.97
C VAL A 141 1.43 3.00 -12.22
N GLN A 142 1.51 2.88 -10.90
CA GLN A 142 0.40 3.11 -9.98
C GLN A 142 0.57 4.51 -9.37
N VAL A 143 -0.51 5.29 -9.36
CA VAL A 143 -0.56 6.66 -8.85
C VAL A 143 -1.66 6.74 -7.80
N THR A 144 -1.36 7.31 -6.64
CA THR A 144 -2.34 7.54 -5.58
C THR A 144 -2.68 9.03 -5.50
N LEU A 145 -3.97 9.32 -5.43
CA LEU A 145 -4.55 10.66 -5.42
C LEU A 145 -5.40 10.86 -4.16
N GLU A 146 -5.17 11.99 -3.50
CA GLU A 146 -5.97 12.47 -2.37
C GLU A 146 -6.15 13.98 -2.49
N ASN A 147 -7.40 14.46 -2.56
CA ASN A 147 -7.78 15.86 -2.63
C ASN A 147 -7.00 16.62 -3.72
N ASP A 148 -7.12 16.16 -4.97
CA ASP A 148 -6.39 16.68 -6.14
C ASP A 148 -4.85 16.65 -6.06
N THR A 149 -4.31 15.95 -5.06
CA THR A 149 -2.86 15.85 -4.84
C THR A 149 -2.38 14.44 -5.13
N ILE A 150 -1.30 14.34 -5.91
CA ILE A 150 -0.56 13.10 -6.14
C ILE A 150 0.27 12.81 -4.89
N THR A 151 -0.13 11.81 -4.12
CA THR A 151 0.52 11.45 -2.85
C THR A 151 1.59 10.37 -3.04
N ASP A 152 1.45 9.51 -4.04
CA ASP A 152 2.39 8.43 -4.30
C ASP A 152 2.41 8.04 -5.78
N ILE A 153 3.58 7.58 -6.24
CA ILE A 153 3.79 7.06 -7.59
C ILE A 153 4.75 5.88 -7.52
N GLN A 154 4.31 4.71 -7.99
CA GLN A 154 5.09 3.47 -7.97
C GLN A 154 5.14 2.82 -9.35
N VAL A 155 6.33 2.44 -9.81
CA VAL A 155 6.47 1.58 -11.00
C VAL A 155 6.17 0.14 -10.58
N VAL A 156 5.06 -0.41 -11.07
CA VAL A 156 4.59 -1.76 -10.70
C VAL A 156 5.00 -2.84 -11.69
N SER A 157 5.27 -2.49 -12.95
CA SER A 157 5.71 -3.45 -13.98
C SER A 157 6.45 -2.76 -15.13
N ALA A 158 7.57 -3.35 -15.59
CA ALA A 158 8.34 -2.85 -16.73
C ALA A 158 9.21 -3.97 -17.35
N PRO A 159 8.61 -5.07 -17.85
CA PRO A 159 9.34 -6.29 -18.19
C PRO A 159 10.29 -6.16 -19.39
N GLY A 160 10.10 -5.13 -20.22
CA GLY A 160 10.93 -4.87 -21.41
C GLY A 160 12.09 -3.91 -21.16
N GLU A 161 12.12 -3.21 -20.03
CA GLU A 161 13.13 -2.19 -19.75
C GLU A 161 14.46 -2.82 -19.33
N ASP A 162 15.55 -2.13 -19.64
CA ASP A 162 16.83 -2.37 -19.00
C ASP A 162 16.83 -1.72 -17.60
N SER A 163 17.25 -2.48 -16.59
CA SER A 163 17.12 -2.06 -15.19
C SER A 163 17.92 -0.81 -14.83
N ALA A 164 19.07 -0.58 -15.49
CA ALA A 164 19.89 0.60 -15.23
C ALA A 164 19.20 1.87 -15.76
N TYR A 165 18.70 1.83 -17.00
CA TYR A 165 17.98 2.96 -17.58
C TYR A 165 16.64 3.21 -16.91
N LEU A 166 15.90 2.15 -16.53
CA LEU A 166 14.67 2.29 -15.77
C LEU A 166 14.91 2.94 -14.40
N SER A 167 15.90 2.45 -13.65
CA SER A 167 16.23 3.00 -12.32
C SER A 167 16.64 4.47 -12.41
N GLN A 168 17.42 4.84 -13.42
CA GLN A 168 17.77 6.23 -13.67
C GLN A 168 16.54 7.05 -14.10
N GLY A 169 15.69 6.50 -14.96
CA GLY A 169 14.46 7.14 -15.43
C GLY A 169 13.44 7.40 -14.32
N GLN A 170 13.36 6.51 -13.33
CA GLN A 170 12.53 6.65 -12.12
C GLN A 170 12.86 7.90 -11.30
N GLY A 171 14.04 8.51 -11.49
CA GLY A 171 14.36 9.80 -10.89
C GLY A 171 13.33 10.89 -11.18
N VAL A 172 12.62 10.80 -12.31
CA VAL A 172 11.57 11.75 -12.69
C VAL A 172 10.38 11.75 -11.72
N ILE A 173 10.12 10.62 -11.04
CA ILE A 173 8.97 10.47 -10.11
C ILE A 173 9.05 11.50 -8.99
N SER A 174 10.24 11.70 -8.42
CA SER A 174 10.45 12.70 -7.37
C SER A 174 10.16 14.13 -7.85
N THR A 175 10.39 14.41 -9.13
CA THR A 175 10.13 15.72 -9.73
C THR A 175 8.63 15.91 -9.98
N ILE A 176 7.93 14.86 -10.42
CA ILE A 176 6.46 14.87 -10.57
C ILE A 176 5.79 15.10 -9.21
N LEU A 177 6.19 14.37 -8.18
CA LEU A 177 5.65 14.54 -6.82
C LEU A 177 5.91 15.95 -6.27
N ALA A 178 7.07 16.54 -6.57
CA ALA A 178 7.38 17.91 -6.14
C ALA A 178 6.62 18.97 -6.94
N ALA A 179 6.46 18.78 -8.25
CA ALA A 179 5.79 19.73 -9.14
C ALA A 179 4.26 19.58 -9.15
N GLN A 180 3.74 18.43 -8.69
CA GLN A 180 2.34 18.03 -8.84
C GLN A 180 1.87 18.14 -10.30
N SER A 181 2.76 17.79 -11.23
CA SER A 181 2.54 17.92 -12.67
C SER A 181 3.42 16.94 -13.42
N THR A 182 2.93 16.48 -14.58
CA THR A 182 3.66 15.64 -15.52
C THR A 182 4.48 16.45 -16.53
N ASP A 183 4.33 17.78 -16.55
CA ASP A 183 5.15 18.70 -17.35
C ASP A 183 6.50 18.95 -16.66
N VAL A 184 7.37 17.93 -16.71
CA VAL A 184 8.69 17.92 -16.09
C VAL A 184 9.75 17.42 -17.08
N ASP A 185 10.99 17.84 -16.84
CA ASP A 185 12.12 17.41 -17.67
C ASP A 185 12.45 15.93 -17.44
N THR A 186 12.81 15.25 -18.53
CA THR A 186 13.34 13.87 -18.46
C THR A 186 14.74 13.81 -17.88
N ILE A 187 15.13 12.64 -17.36
CA ILE A 187 16.49 12.43 -16.86
C ILE A 187 17.46 12.19 -18.03
N SER A 188 18.54 12.97 -18.07
CA SER A 188 19.61 12.82 -19.08
C SER A 188 20.15 11.40 -19.09
N GLY A 189 20.21 10.75 -20.26
CA GLY A 189 20.69 9.37 -20.41
C GLY A 189 19.62 8.29 -20.21
N ALA A 190 18.43 8.65 -19.70
CA ALA A 190 17.29 7.75 -19.52
C ALA A 190 15.99 8.35 -20.09
N THR A 191 16.10 9.21 -21.12
CA THR A 191 15.00 10.00 -21.67
C THR A 191 13.78 9.15 -22.03
N PHE A 192 13.95 8.05 -22.76
CA PHE A 192 12.83 7.19 -23.16
C PHE A 192 12.11 6.55 -21.98
N SER A 193 12.87 6.05 -20.99
CA SER A 193 12.29 5.47 -19.76
C SER A 193 11.58 6.55 -18.93
N SER A 194 12.16 7.75 -18.78
CA SER A 194 11.51 8.88 -18.13
C SER A 194 10.22 9.30 -18.85
N THR A 195 10.24 9.40 -20.17
CA THR A 195 9.03 9.70 -20.96
C THR A 195 7.97 8.62 -20.80
N GLY A 196 8.37 7.34 -20.77
CA GLY A 196 7.45 6.24 -20.51
C GLY A 196 6.76 6.37 -19.15
N ILE A 197 7.51 6.70 -18.10
CA ILE A 197 6.97 6.93 -16.75
C ILE A 197 6.03 8.15 -16.74
N ILE A 198 6.43 9.28 -17.33
CA ILE A 198 5.59 10.50 -17.42
C ILE A 198 4.26 10.17 -18.12
N ASN A 199 4.31 9.43 -19.24
CA ASN A 199 3.12 9.05 -19.98
C ASN A 199 2.22 8.09 -19.18
N ALA A 200 2.81 7.14 -18.46
CA ALA A 200 2.06 6.24 -17.58
C ALA A 200 1.35 7.00 -16.45
N VAL A 201 2.00 8.01 -15.86
CA VAL A 201 1.36 8.88 -14.86
C VAL A 201 0.21 9.67 -15.50
N ASN A 202 0.41 10.26 -16.68
CA ASN A 202 -0.64 10.97 -17.41
C ASN A 202 -1.85 10.07 -17.71
N ASP A 203 -1.62 8.84 -18.14
CA ASP A 203 -2.68 7.86 -18.39
C ASP A 203 -3.44 7.50 -17.10
N ALA A 204 -2.75 7.40 -15.96
CA ALA A 204 -3.38 7.19 -14.65
C ALA A 204 -4.24 8.39 -14.22
N LEU A 205 -3.72 9.62 -14.36
CA LEU A 205 -4.46 10.85 -14.05
C LEU A 205 -5.70 11.00 -14.93
N GLY A 206 -5.60 10.68 -16.22
CA GLY A 206 -6.74 10.71 -17.14
C GLY A 206 -7.86 9.73 -16.75
N LYS A 207 -7.53 8.60 -16.10
CA LYS A 207 -8.51 7.66 -15.55
C LYS A 207 -9.15 8.16 -14.25
N ALA A 208 -8.49 9.06 -13.54
CA ALA A 208 -8.95 9.65 -12.30
C ALA A 208 -9.81 10.91 -12.50
N GLU A 209 -9.85 11.49 -13.70
CA GLU A 209 -10.61 12.71 -13.97
C GLU A 209 -12.08 12.59 -13.54
N ASN A 210 -12.55 13.60 -12.82
CA ASN A 210 -13.94 13.73 -12.39
C ASN A 210 -14.71 14.49 -13.47
N GLN A 211 -15.57 13.79 -14.22
CA GLN A 211 -16.34 14.31 -15.36
C GLN A 211 -17.73 14.81 -14.97
#